data_AF-A0A5E6N1P3-F1
#
_entry.id   AF-A0A5E6N1P3-F1
#
_cell.length_a   1.000
_cell.length_b   1.000
_cell.length_c   1.000
_cell.angle_alpha   90.00
_cell.angle_beta   90.00
_cell.angle_gamma   90.00
#
_symmetry.space_group_name_H-M   'P 1'
#
loop_
_entity.id
_entity.type
_entity.pdbx_description
1 polymer ?
#
loop_
_entity_poly.entity_id
_entity_poly.type
_entity_poly.pdbx_seq_one_letter_code
_entity_poly.pdbx_strand_id
1 'polypeptide(L)' 'MSVITKIVKCFRDEDLRADRQPEFTQLDVETSFMNENEIMQMMEEMTRGLFKSVIDADLGGKFPTITYADAMDKYGR' A
#
# COMPACT_ATOMS: atom_id res chain seq x y z
N MET A 1 10.04 -16.36 -11.47
CA MET A 1 9.51 -15.42 -10.48
C MET A 1 10.02 -14.04 -10.87
N SER A 2 9.15 -13.12 -11.26
CA SER A 2 9.53 -11.75 -11.66
C SER A 2 8.78 -10.75 -10.80
N VAL A 3 9.49 -9.71 -10.35
CA VAL A 3 8.94 -8.55 -9.65
C VAL A 3 9.35 -7.32 -10.45
N ILE A 4 8.39 -6.47 -10.79
CA ILE A 4 8.59 -5.22 -11.52
C ILE A 4 8.15 -4.09 -10.59
N THR A 5 9.02 -3.12 -10.33
CA THR A 5 8.74 -1.96 -9.49
C THR A 5 9.00 -0.67 -10.25
N LYS A 6 8.07 0.28 -10.18
CA LYS A 6 8.19 1.60 -10.83
C LYS A 6 7.69 2.70 -9.91
N ILE A 7 8.36 3.84 -9.92
CA ILE A 7 7.84 5.09 -9.36
C ILE A 7 7.26 5.87 -10.52
N VAL A 8 5.94 6.01 -10.56
CA VAL A 8 5.21 6.55 -11.71
C VAL A 8 4.43 7.80 -11.35
N LYS A 9 4.25 8.68 -12.34
CA LYS A 9 3.33 9.81 -12.28
C LYS A 9 1.99 9.40 -12.84
N CYS A 10 0.95 9.62 -12.06
CA CYS A 10 -0.42 9.29 -12.40
C CYS A 10 -1.24 10.58 -12.50
N PHE A 11 -2.04 10.69 -13.56
CA PHE A 11 -2.89 11.83 -13.83
C PHE A 11 -4.35 11.42 -13.69
N ARG A 12 -5.18 12.24 -13.04
CA ARG A 12 -6.63 12.03 -12.94
C ARG A 12 -7.35 13.35 -13.21
N ASP A 13 -8.36 13.28 -14.08
CA ASP A 13 -9.26 14.39 -14.41
C ASP A 13 -10.62 14.14 -13.75
N GLU A 14 -10.65 14.27 -12.42
CA GLU A 14 -11.82 14.07 -11.56
C GLU A 14 -12.08 15.35 -10.75
N ASP A 15 -13.33 15.57 -10.30
CA ASP A 15 -13.68 16.67 -9.38
C ASP A 15 -12.65 16.77 -8.23
N LEU A 16 -12.08 17.96 -8.05
CA LEU A 16 -11.15 18.25 -6.95
C LEU A 16 -11.93 18.26 -5.62
N ARG A 17 -12.04 17.09 -4.98
CA ARG A 17 -12.57 16.96 -3.62
C ARG A 17 -11.44 16.47 -2.71
N ALA A 18 -11.31 17.10 -1.54
CA ALA A 18 -10.43 16.68 -0.44
C ALA A 18 -8.98 16.37 -0.88
N ASP A 19 -8.17 17.42 -1.05
CA ASP A 19 -6.71 17.35 -1.24
C ASP A 19 -6.21 16.46 -2.40
N ARG A 20 -7.08 16.18 -3.38
CA ARG A 20 -6.71 15.48 -4.61
C ARG A 20 -5.98 16.45 -5.53
N GLN A 21 -4.77 16.07 -5.93
CA GLN A 21 -4.03 16.77 -6.99
C GLN A 21 -4.30 16.09 -8.34
N PRO A 22 -4.37 16.84 -9.46
CA PRO A 22 -4.50 16.27 -10.81
C PRO A 22 -3.36 15.32 -11.16
N GLU A 23 -2.21 15.47 -10.50
CA GLU A 23 -1.03 14.62 -10.61
C GLU A 23 -0.60 14.13 -9.23
N PHE A 24 -0.30 12.83 -9.12
CA PHE A 24 0.27 12.24 -7.91
C PHE A 24 1.26 11.12 -8.25
N THR A 25 2.13 10.79 -7.31
CA THR A 25 3.17 9.76 -7.49
C THR A 25 2.70 8.45 -6.87
N GLN A 26 2.86 7.34 -7.58
CA GLN A 26 2.60 5.99 -7.06
C GLN A 26 3.86 5.13 -7.12
N LEU A 27 4.00 4.26 -6.12
CA LEU A 27 4.84 3.07 -6.21
C LEU A 27 3.99 1.95 -6.81
N ASP A 28 4.30 1.58 -8.04
CA ASP A 28 3.63 0.53 -8.79
C ASP A 28 4.47 -0.76 -8.74
N VAL A 29 3.85 -1.87 -8.34
CA VAL A 29 4.53 -3.16 -8.15
C VAL A 29 3.72 -4.27 -8.78
N GLU A 30 4.32 -5.00 -9.71
CA GLU A 30 3.74 -6.19 -10.35
C GLU A 30 4.58 -7.43 -10.04
N THR A 31 3.92 -8.54 -9.74
CA THR A 31 4.57 -9.80 -9.38
C THR A 31 4.03 -10.96 -10.21
N SER A 32 4.90 -11.88 -10.64
CA SER A 32 4.48 -13.10 -11.35
C SER A 32 4.58 -14.32 -10.44
N PHE A 33 3.53 -15.14 -10.42
CA PHE A 33 3.44 -16.41 -9.67
C PHE A 33 3.43 -16.27 -8.15
N MET A 34 3.02 -15.11 -7.62
CA MET A 34 2.77 -14.91 -6.18
C MET A 34 1.28 -14.96 -5.88
N ASN A 35 0.94 -15.49 -4.70
CA ASN A 35 -0.41 -15.43 -4.16
C ASN A 35 -0.63 -14.15 -3.32
N GLU A 36 -1.88 -13.89 -2.94
CA GLU A 36 -2.26 -12.68 -2.19
C GLU A 36 -1.46 -12.50 -0.88
N ASN A 37 -1.27 -13.58 -0.10
CA ASN A 37 -0.54 -13.51 1.17
C ASN A 37 0.94 -13.16 0.97
N GLU A 38 1.55 -13.69 -0.08
CA GLU A 38 2.95 -13.40 -0.43
C GLU A 38 3.12 -11.92 -0.82
N ILE A 39 2.20 -11.38 -1.61
CA ILE A 39 2.22 -9.97 -2.01
C ILE A 39 2.04 -9.06 -0.79
N MET A 40 1.07 -9.37 0.08
CA MET A 40 0.83 -8.59 1.30
C MET A 40 2.04 -8.60 2.23
N GLN A 41 2.68 -9.76 2.43
CA GLN A 41 3.87 -9.88 3.27
C GLN A 41 5.04 -9.06 2.70
N MET A 42 5.29 -9.16 1.38
CA MET A 42 6.34 -8.40 0.72
C MET A 42 6.14 -6.88 0.89
N MET A 43 4.92 -6.40 0.68
CA MET A 43 4.59 -4.98 0.83
C MET A 43 4.73 -4.49 2.28
N GLU A 44 4.36 -5.33 3.25
CA GLU A 44 4.53 -5.04 4.66
C GLU A 44 6.01 -4.90 5.04
N GLU A 45 6.85 -5.86 4.65
CA GLU A 45 8.30 -5.84 4.94
C GLU A 45 8.97 -4.59 4.34
N MET A 46 8.62 -4.24 3.09
CA MET A 46 9.10 -3.03 2.43
C MET A 46 8.67 -1.77 3.21
N THR A 47 7.42 -1.70 3.64
CA THR A 47 6.89 -0.55 4.39
C THR A 47 7.60 -0.37 5.73
N ARG A 48 7.79 -1.47 6.47
CA ARG A 48 8.54 -1.45 7.75
C ARG A 48 9.98 -0.97 7.55
N GLY A 49 10.67 -1.51 6.54
CA GLY A 49 12.03 -1.11 6.19
C GLY A 49 12.13 0.37 5.82
N LEU A 50 11.15 0.88 5.07
CA LEU A 50 11.09 2.29 4.68
C LEU A 50 10.92 3.20 5.91
N PHE A 51 9.96 2.91 6.79
CA PHE A 51 9.73 3.71 7.99
C PHE A 51 10.92 3.69 8.93
N LYS A 52 11.53 2.52 9.12
CA LYS A 52 12.72 2.40 9.97
C LYS A 52 13.92 3.15 9.40
N SER A 53 14.12 3.12 8.09
CA SER A 53 15.28 3.76 7.45
C SER A 53 15.14 5.27 7.29
N VAL A 54 13.93 5.78 7.01
CA VAL A 54 13.72 7.21 6.69
C VAL A 54 13.43 8.05 7.92
N ILE A 55 12.67 7.51 8.89
CA ILE A 55 12.21 8.27 10.06
C ILE A 55 12.48 7.56 11.40
N ASP A 56 13.25 6.46 11.40
CA ASP A 56 13.58 5.65 12.59
C ASP A 56 12.37 5.13 13.38
N ALA A 57 11.20 5.05 12.75
CA ALA A 57 9.98 4.54 13.38
C ALA A 57 9.93 3.01 13.32
N ASP A 58 9.70 2.37 14.48
CA ASP A 58 9.43 0.94 14.55
C ASP A 58 7.92 0.68 14.51
N LEU A 59 7.47 0.07 13.41
CA LEU A 59 6.06 -0.30 13.20
C LEU A 59 5.71 -1.65 13.86
N GLY A 60 6.61 -2.27 14.62
CA GLY A 60 6.35 -3.41 15.49
C GLY A 60 6.24 -4.77 14.78
N GLY A 61 5.31 -5.61 15.24
CA GLY A 61 4.97 -6.92 14.65
C GLY A 61 3.90 -6.82 13.56
N LYS A 62 3.52 -7.96 12.97
CA LYS A 62 2.67 -8.06 11.75
C LYS A 62 1.47 -7.12 11.72
N PHE A 63 1.17 -6.53 10.55
CA PHE A 63 0.00 -5.66 10.44
C PHE A 63 -1.29 -6.46 10.64
N PRO A 64 -2.30 -5.91 11.35
CA PRO A 64 -3.56 -6.61 11.53
C PRO A 64 -4.32 -6.70 10.20
N THR A 65 -4.77 -7.90 9.86
CA THR A 65 -5.66 -8.13 8.72
C THR A 65 -7.09 -8.32 9.23
N ILE A 66 -8.06 -7.70 8.55
CA ILE A 66 -9.49 -7.87 8.82
C ILE A 66 -10.21 -8.13 7.49
N THR A 67 -11.32 -8.88 7.54
CA THR A 67 -12.16 -9.03 6.36
C THR A 67 -12.93 -7.73 6.09
N TYR A 68 -13.37 -7.55 4.84
CA TYR A 68 -14.26 -6.43 4.50
C TYR A 68 -15.53 -6.41 5.37
N ALA A 69 -16.13 -7.59 5.62
CA ALA A 69 -17.32 -7.70 6.47
C ALA A 69 -17.05 -7.23 7.90
N ASP A 70 -15.94 -7.67 8.50
CA ASP A 70 -15.55 -7.23 9.85
C ASP A 70 -15.21 -5.73 9.89
N ALA A 71 -14.61 -5.19 8.83
CA ALA A 71 -14.28 -3.78 8.74
C ALA A 71 -15.55 -2.91 8.72
N MET A 72 -16.55 -3.31 7.95
CA MET A 72 -17.84 -2.62 7.88
C MET A 72 -18.62 -2.72 9.18
N ASP A 73 -18.65 -3.90 9.82
CA ASP A 73 -19.32 -4.10 11.11
C ASP A 73 -18.69 -3.25 12.22
N LYS A 74 -17.34 -3.17 12.26
CA LYS A 74 -16.61 -2.44 13.32
C LYS A 74 -16.52 -0.93 13.07
N TYR A 75 -16.35 -0.51 11.83
CA TYR A 75 -15.95 0.87 11.48
C TYR A 75 -16.80 1.55 10.41
N GLY A 76 -17.75 0.86 9.78
CA GLY A 76 -18.51 1.33 8.61
C GLY A 76 -19.62 2.34 8.92
N ARG A 77 -19.44 3.20 9.92
CA ARG A 77 -20.34 4.33 10.18
C ARG A 77 -20.34 5.33 9.02
#